data_AF-A0A7Y3EFI2-F1
#
_entry.id   AF-A0A7Y3EFI2-F1
#
_cell.length_a   1.000
_cell.length_b   1.000
_cell.length_c   1.000
_cell.angle_alpha   90.00
_cell.angle_beta   90.00
_cell.angle_gamma   90.00
#
_symmetry.space_group_name_H-M   'P 1'
#
loop_
_entity.id
_entity.type
_entity.pdbx_description
1 polymer ?
#
loop_
_entity_poly.entity_id
_entity_poly.type
_entity_poly.pdbx_seq_one_letter_code
_entity_poly.pdbx_strand_id
1 'polypeptide(L)'
;MDSNSPEDPLGGFSSSTRRDHRPWGRLQKRATDVREIREGPVEPYGPGPVLTYGNGRSYGDSCMNGRGTLLDARPLNRILDFDPASGVLRAEAGTLLGDVLSHVVPHGWFLPVSPGTRWITLGGAVANDVHGKNHHVAGTFGRHVRRLELLRSDARRIVCGPDLEAEWFAATVGGLGLTGTMLWVEIQLIPIANRGITVRTTRFGSLSEFFEISKESGGDYAYTVSWIDCLARGANLGRGRFMAGNHASPEEQPPRPRSRRLDVFIAPPLSVINRWSVRLFNAVYHRAPAAAHAVVDYEPFFYPLDAVSRWNRIYGPRGFFQFQCVVPPEVGEDAMRELLTQIGDHGEASFLVVLKEFGDLPSPGLLSFPRAGPTLALD
;
A
#
# COMPACT_ATOMS: atom_id res chain seq x y z
N MET A 1 -46.29 3.28 -13.31
CA MET A 1 -46.35 4.76 -13.29
C MET A 1 -45.12 5.22 -12.58
N ASP A 2 -44.18 5.63 -13.41
CA ASP A 2 -42.77 5.87 -13.14
C ASP A 2 -42.58 7.01 -12.14
N SER A 3 -41.77 6.78 -11.11
CA SER A 3 -41.15 7.86 -10.35
C SER A 3 -39.73 8.02 -10.88
N ASN A 4 -39.62 8.82 -11.95
CA ASN A 4 -38.36 9.40 -12.39
C ASN A 4 -37.74 10.14 -11.20
N SER A 5 -36.63 9.61 -10.70
CA SER A 5 -35.67 10.44 -9.97
C SER A 5 -35.16 11.48 -10.97
N PRO A 6 -35.11 12.78 -10.63
CA PRO A 6 -34.61 13.78 -11.56
C PRO A 6 -33.14 13.48 -11.84
N GLU A 7 -32.84 13.11 -13.09
CA GLU A 7 -31.49 13.24 -13.63
C GLU A 7 -31.12 14.72 -13.55
N ASP A 8 -30.02 15.02 -12.86
CA ASP A 8 -29.48 16.37 -12.76
C ASP A 8 -28.94 16.77 -14.15
N PRO A 9 -29.42 17.85 -14.79
CA PRO A 9 -29.13 18.12 -16.20
C PRO A 9 -27.71 18.63 -16.47
N LEU A 10 -26.83 18.71 -15.48
CA LEU A 10 -25.51 19.36 -15.55
C LEU A 10 -24.46 18.50 -14.83
N GLY A 11 -23.61 17.83 -15.61
CA GLY A 11 -22.84 16.64 -15.19
C GLY A 11 -21.49 16.88 -14.50
N GLY A 12 -21.16 16.03 -13.52
CA GLY A 12 -19.83 15.90 -12.91
C GLY A 12 -19.80 15.16 -11.56
N PHE A 13 -20.90 15.21 -10.79
CA PHE A 13 -21.05 14.48 -9.52
C PHE A 13 -22.39 13.75 -9.43
N SER A 14 -22.45 12.66 -8.66
CA SER A 14 -23.73 12.06 -8.26
C SER A 14 -24.42 12.87 -7.15
N SER A 15 -25.72 12.60 -6.95
CA SER A 15 -26.40 12.99 -5.71
C SER A 15 -25.67 12.42 -4.47
N SER A 16 -25.70 13.19 -3.37
CA SER A 16 -25.04 12.80 -2.12
C SER A 16 -25.78 11.63 -1.45
N THR A 17 -25.06 10.59 -1.08
CA THR A 17 -25.61 9.49 -0.26
C THR A 17 -24.85 9.41 1.06
N ARG A 18 -25.58 9.36 2.18
CA ARG A 18 -24.97 9.20 3.50
C ARG A 18 -24.61 7.73 3.72
N ARG A 19 -23.31 7.44 3.82
CA ARG A 19 -22.80 6.08 4.02
C ARG A 19 -21.92 5.98 5.26
N ASP A 20 -21.95 4.82 5.90
CA ASP A 20 -21.06 4.49 7.00
C ASP A 20 -19.69 4.09 6.44
N HIS A 21 -18.71 4.99 6.55
CA HIS A 21 -17.33 4.66 6.22
C HIS A 21 -16.54 4.34 7.49
N ARG A 22 -15.63 3.37 7.34
CA ARG A 22 -14.62 3.03 8.33
C ARG A 22 -13.26 3.00 7.64
N PRO A 23 -12.20 3.49 8.30
CA PRO A 23 -10.86 3.23 7.83
C PRO A 23 -10.55 1.73 7.99
N TRP A 24 -9.47 1.28 7.36
CA TRP A 24 -9.16 -0.16 7.28
C TRP A 24 -8.96 -0.82 8.66
N GLY A 25 -8.43 -0.07 9.64
CA GLY A 25 -8.25 -0.51 11.03
C GLY A 25 -9.55 -0.69 11.82
N ARG A 26 -10.69 -0.23 11.30
CA ARG A 26 -12.05 -0.36 11.88
C ARG A 26 -12.26 0.31 13.26
N LEU A 27 -11.33 1.15 13.71
CA LEU A 27 -11.33 1.84 15.02
C LEU A 27 -12.43 2.91 15.15
N GLN A 28 -12.74 3.63 14.07
CA GLN A 28 -13.76 4.68 14.07
C GLN A 28 -14.82 4.41 13.01
N LYS A 29 -16.08 4.64 13.37
CA LYS A 29 -17.22 4.61 12.44
C LYS A 29 -17.75 6.04 12.33
N ARG A 30 -17.79 6.59 11.11
CA ARG A 30 -18.38 7.92 10.90
C ARG A 30 -19.32 7.88 9.70
N ALA A 31 -20.57 8.29 9.93
CA ALA A 31 -21.50 8.56 8.85
C ALA A 31 -21.02 9.84 8.14
N THR A 32 -20.72 9.72 6.85
CA THR A 32 -20.17 10.81 6.05
C THR A 32 -20.97 10.94 4.77
N ASP A 33 -21.15 12.17 4.29
CA ASP A 33 -21.77 12.42 3.00
C ASP A 33 -20.79 12.05 1.90
N VAL A 34 -21.26 11.27 0.92
CA VAL A 34 -20.43 10.77 -0.17
C VAL A 34 -21.03 11.20 -1.50
N ARG A 35 -20.20 11.77 -2.37
CA ARG A 35 -20.53 12.08 -3.76
C ARG A 35 -19.56 11.36 -4.67
N GLU A 36 -20.08 10.70 -5.70
CA GLU A 36 -19.23 10.09 -6.73
C GLU A 36 -18.69 11.16 -7.66
N ILE A 37 -17.39 11.08 -7.99
CA ILE A 37 -16.78 11.91 -9.02
C ILE A 37 -16.93 11.22 -10.36
N ARG A 38 -17.43 11.94 -11.37
CA ARG A 38 -17.54 11.46 -12.75
C ARG A 38 -16.89 12.48 -13.69
N GLU A 39 -16.57 12.04 -14.90
CA GLU A 39 -16.16 12.98 -15.94
C GLU A 39 -17.26 13.98 -16.26
N GLY A 40 -16.89 15.26 -16.38
CA GLY A 40 -17.81 16.36 -16.69
C GLY A 40 -17.25 17.72 -16.24
N PRO A 41 -17.92 18.83 -16.56
CA PRO A 41 -17.63 20.12 -15.95
C PRO A 41 -17.85 20.01 -14.44
N VAL A 42 -16.74 19.93 -13.71
CA VAL A 42 -16.82 19.76 -12.26
C VAL A 42 -17.18 21.11 -11.66
N GLU A 43 -18.44 21.23 -11.24
CA GLU A 43 -18.89 22.37 -10.45
C GLU A 43 -17.99 22.55 -9.22
N PRO A 44 -17.86 23.77 -8.67
CA PRO A 44 -17.26 23.95 -7.36
C PRO A 44 -17.87 22.93 -6.39
N TYR A 45 -17.05 22.29 -5.55
CA TYR A 45 -17.43 21.14 -4.71
C TYR A 45 -18.62 21.38 -3.73
N GLY A 46 -19.25 22.55 -3.79
CA GLY A 46 -20.26 23.05 -2.88
C GLY A 46 -19.63 23.80 -1.71
N PRO A 47 -20.45 24.43 -0.86
CA PRO A 47 -19.98 25.01 0.38
C PRO A 47 -19.54 23.90 1.35
N GLY A 48 -18.29 23.95 1.81
CA GLY A 48 -17.77 23.08 2.88
C GLY A 48 -16.48 22.34 2.54
N PRO A 49 -15.83 21.72 3.55
CA PRO A 49 -14.61 20.98 3.34
C PRO A 49 -14.89 19.66 2.60
N VAL A 50 -14.05 19.33 1.62
CA VAL A 50 -14.13 18.08 0.85
C VAL A 50 -12.81 17.32 0.88
N LEU A 51 -12.88 16.01 0.74
CA LEU A 51 -11.69 15.14 0.67
C LEU A 51 -11.96 13.99 -0.30
N THR A 52 -10.99 13.70 -1.18
CA THR A 52 -11.08 12.58 -2.10
C THR A 52 -10.93 11.24 -1.37
N TYR A 53 -11.78 10.29 -1.70
CA TYR A 53 -11.79 8.93 -1.16
C TYR A 53 -11.46 7.93 -2.27
N GLY A 54 -10.45 7.10 -2.02
CA GLY A 54 -10.05 6.00 -2.90
C GLY A 54 -10.79 4.70 -2.58
N ASN A 55 -10.07 3.68 -2.11
CA ASN A 55 -10.65 2.38 -1.73
C ASN A 55 -10.58 2.09 -0.22
N GLY A 56 -10.44 3.11 0.63
CA GLY A 56 -10.49 2.99 2.09
C GLY A 56 -9.45 2.05 2.71
N ARG A 57 -8.23 2.03 2.16
CA ARG A 57 -7.14 1.15 2.62
C ARG A 57 -6.15 1.80 3.59
N SER A 58 -6.26 3.10 3.83
CA SER A 58 -5.57 3.74 4.95
C SER A 58 -6.12 3.20 6.27
N TYR A 59 -5.22 2.90 7.22
CA TYR A 59 -5.58 2.34 8.51
C TYR A 59 -6.21 3.38 9.44
N GLY A 60 -5.69 4.60 9.40
CA GLY A 60 -6.17 5.78 10.13
C GLY A 60 -7.20 6.60 9.35
N ASP A 61 -7.44 7.83 9.81
CA ASP A 61 -8.49 8.72 9.33
C ASP A 61 -8.05 9.67 8.20
N SER A 62 -6.86 9.47 7.60
CA SER A 62 -6.37 10.30 6.48
C SER A 62 -7.28 10.27 5.25
N CYS A 63 -8.18 9.29 5.13
CA CYS A 63 -9.19 9.21 4.09
C CYS A 63 -10.62 9.52 4.58
N MET A 64 -10.77 10.18 5.72
CA MET A 64 -12.06 10.47 6.35
C MET A 64 -12.28 11.98 6.48
N ASN A 65 -13.53 12.42 6.28
CA ASN A 65 -13.91 13.82 6.42
C ASN A 65 -15.17 13.95 7.29
N GLY A 66 -15.01 13.82 8.61
CA GLY A 66 -16.15 13.74 9.54
C GLY A 66 -17.00 15.01 9.68
N ARG A 67 -16.62 16.12 9.04
CA ARG A 67 -17.35 17.40 9.07
C ARG A 67 -17.63 17.94 7.66
N GLY A 68 -17.53 17.09 6.66
CA GLY A 68 -17.68 17.49 5.26
C GLY A 68 -18.03 16.32 4.36
N THR A 69 -17.71 16.47 3.09
CA THR A 69 -18.05 15.48 2.06
C THR A 69 -16.82 14.67 1.65
N LEU A 70 -17.01 13.37 1.45
CA LEU A 70 -16.05 12.51 0.77
C LEU A 70 -16.41 12.44 -0.72
N LEU A 71 -15.41 12.60 -1.56
CA LEU A 71 -15.55 12.48 -3.01
C LEU A 71 -15.05 11.10 -3.44
N ASP A 72 -15.96 10.17 -3.71
CA ASP A 72 -15.61 8.82 -4.14
C ASP A 72 -15.05 8.84 -5.57
N ALA A 73 -13.74 8.62 -5.69
CA ALA A 73 -13.05 8.61 -6.96
C ALA A 73 -13.08 7.24 -7.65
N ARG A 74 -13.63 6.18 -7.03
CA ARG A 74 -13.67 4.82 -7.61
C ARG A 74 -14.33 4.73 -8.99
N PRO A 75 -15.34 5.55 -9.34
CA PRO A 75 -15.90 5.55 -10.69
C PRO A 75 -14.93 6.06 -11.77
N LEU A 76 -13.88 6.80 -11.40
CA LEU A 76 -12.78 7.20 -12.29
C LEU A 76 -11.77 6.05 -12.41
N ASN A 77 -12.11 4.96 -13.12
CA ASN A 77 -11.33 3.72 -13.17
C ASN A 77 -10.91 3.23 -14.57
N ARG A 78 -10.93 4.11 -15.57
CA ARG A 78 -10.55 3.77 -16.94
C ARG A 78 -9.04 3.89 -17.14
N ILE A 79 -8.49 2.95 -17.90
CA ILE A 79 -7.16 3.10 -18.50
C ILE A 79 -7.34 3.99 -19.73
N LEU A 80 -6.66 5.14 -19.72
CA LEU A 80 -6.83 6.18 -20.74
C LEU A 80 -5.86 5.97 -21.90
N ASP A 81 -4.63 5.54 -21.60
CA ASP A 81 -3.59 5.28 -22.60
C ASP A 81 -2.55 4.31 -22.05
N PHE A 82 -1.99 3.45 -22.91
CA PHE A 82 -0.89 2.55 -22.57
C PHE A 82 -0.02 2.30 -23.80
N ASP A 83 1.25 2.67 -23.71
CA ASP A 83 2.24 2.38 -24.74
C ASP A 83 3.07 1.14 -24.34
N PRO A 84 2.83 -0.04 -24.97
CA PRO A 84 3.58 -1.26 -24.66
C PRO A 84 5.04 -1.22 -25.12
N ALA A 85 5.44 -0.27 -25.97
CA ALA A 85 6.82 -0.13 -26.41
C ALA A 85 7.67 0.62 -25.36
N SER A 86 7.12 1.64 -24.72
CA SER A 86 7.81 2.47 -23.72
C SER A 86 7.45 2.16 -22.27
N GLY A 87 6.33 1.48 -22.03
CA GLY A 87 5.83 1.17 -20.69
C GLY A 87 5.19 2.36 -19.97
N VAL A 88 4.79 3.39 -20.71
CA VAL A 88 4.06 4.53 -20.15
C VAL A 88 2.58 4.19 -20.09
N LEU A 89 1.99 4.34 -18.91
CA LEU A 89 0.56 4.12 -18.67
C LEU A 89 -0.07 5.38 -18.10
N ARG A 90 -1.18 5.82 -18.70
CA ARG A 90 -2.08 6.84 -18.13
C ARG A 90 -3.41 6.22 -17.78
N ALA A 91 -3.84 6.39 -16.54
CA ALA A 91 -5.13 5.90 -16.08
C ALA A 91 -5.79 6.88 -15.11
N GLU A 92 -7.10 6.78 -14.99
CA GLU A 92 -7.86 7.56 -14.03
C GLU A 92 -7.46 7.22 -12.59
N ALA A 93 -7.48 8.23 -11.72
CA ALA A 93 -6.91 8.13 -10.37
C ALA A 93 -7.67 7.15 -9.45
N GLY A 94 -8.91 6.81 -9.77
CA GLY A 94 -9.69 5.78 -9.09
C GLY A 94 -9.34 4.36 -9.48
N THR A 95 -8.58 4.11 -10.56
CA THR A 95 -8.19 2.77 -11.03
C THR A 95 -7.43 2.01 -9.93
N LEU A 96 -7.75 0.72 -9.70
CA LEU A 96 -6.96 -0.07 -8.73
C LEU A 96 -5.61 -0.46 -9.32
N LEU A 97 -4.59 -0.56 -8.46
CA LEU A 97 -3.31 -1.17 -8.85
C LEU A 97 -3.48 -2.61 -9.34
N GLY A 98 -4.44 -3.36 -8.79
CA GLY A 98 -4.77 -4.70 -9.28
C GLY A 98 -5.33 -4.72 -10.70
N ASP A 99 -6.11 -3.70 -11.08
CA ASP A 99 -6.67 -3.56 -12.42
C ASP A 99 -5.55 -3.17 -13.40
N VAL A 100 -4.67 -2.24 -12.99
CA VAL A 100 -3.45 -1.88 -13.74
C VAL A 100 -2.60 -3.12 -14.00
N LEU A 101 -2.25 -3.89 -12.97
CA LEU A 101 -1.42 -5.10 -13.12
C LEU A 101 -2.08 -6.13 -14.03
N SER A 102 -3.39 -6.31 -13.94
CA SER A 102 -4.12 -7.26 -14.80
C SER A 102 -4.07 -6.84 -16.26
N HIS A 103 -4.00 -5.54 -16.54
CA HIS A 103 -3.83 -5.00 -17.88
C HIS A 103 -2.39 -5.08 -18.39
N VAL A 104 -1.39 -4.64 -17.61
CA VAL A 104 -0.02 -4.42 -18.12
C VAL A 104 0.89 -5.65 -18.06
N VAL A 105 0.65 -6.57 -17.12
CA VAL A 105 1.49 -7.77 -16.96
C VAL A 105 1.49 -8.68 -18.18
N PRO A 106 0.35 -8.94 -18.86
CA PRO A 106 0.34 -9.67 -20.13
C PRO A 106 1.22 -9.06 -21.23
N HIS A 107 1.53 -7.76 -21.13
CA HIS A 107 2.37 -7.03 -22.08
C HIS A 107 3.84 -6.93 -21.63
N GLY A 108 4.25 -7.64 -20.58
CA GLY A 108 5.64 -7.62 -20.10
C GLY A 108 5.99 -6.39 -19.26
N TRP A 109 5.00 -5.76 -18.63
CA TRP A 109 5.21 -4.58 -17.78
C TRP A 109 4.68 -4.81 -16.36
N PHE A 110 5.30 -4.15 -15.38
CA PHE A 110 4.93 -4.24 -13.97
C PHE A 110 4.98 -2.87 -13.29
N LEU A 111 4.27 -2.74 -12.17
CA LEU A 111 4.32 -1.53 -11.36
C LEU A 111 5.74 -1.35 -10.78
N PRO A 112 6.34 -0.15 -10.89
CA PRO A 112 7.70 0.10 -10.41
C PRO A 112 7.80 0.01 -8.88
N VAL A 113 6.72 0.33 -8.17
CA VAL A 113 6.60 0.23 -6.71
C VAL A 113 5.26 -0.39 -6.40
N SER A 114 5.27 -1.47 -5.60
CA SER A 114 4.05 -2.15 -5.19
C SER A 114 3.95 -2.32 -3.66
N PRO A 115 2.88 -1.82 -3.02
CA PRO A 115 2.64 -1.97 -1.59
C PRO A 115 2.11 -3.38 -1.25
N GLY A 116 1.87 -3.65 0.03
CA GLY A 116 1.41 -4.97 0.51
C GLY A 116 0.00 -5.40 0.07
N THR A 117 -0.75 -4.55 -0.64
CA THR A 117 -2.06 -4.87 -1.21
C THR A 117 -2.25 -4.17 -2.56
N ARG A 118 -2.81 -4.88 -3.55
CA ARG A 118 -3.15 -4.28 -4.86
C ARG A 118 -4.50 -3.60 -4.88
N TRP A 119 -5.22 -3.63 -3.76
CA TRP A 119 -6.57 -3.07 -3.62
C TRP A 119 -6.57 -1.57 -3.25
N ILE A 120 -5.50 -0.83 -3.53
CA ILE A 120 -5.48 0.64 -3.45
C ILE A 120 -5.70 1.27 -4.83
N THR A 121 -6.22 2.50 -4.85
CA THR A 121 -6.37 3.28 -6.09
C THR A 121 -5.05 3.93 -6.48
N LEU A 122 -4.87 4.23 -7.77
CA LEU A 122 -3.68 4.92 -8.30
C LEU A 122 -3.48 6.28 -7.64
N GLY A 123 -4.54 7.08 -7.51
CA GLY A 123 -4.53 8.35 -6.77
C GLY A 123 -4.25 8.15 -5.28
N GLY A 124 -4.77 7.08 -4.66
CA GLY A 124 -4.44 6.74 -3.27
C GLY A 124 -2.96 6.40 -3.08
N ALA A 125 -2.34 5.74 -4.07
CA ALA A 125 -0.93 5.41 -4.09
C ALA A 125 -0.06 6.68 -4.15
N VAL A 126 -0.42 7.65 -5.00
CA VAL A 126 0.26 8.95 -5.10
C VAL A 126 0.04 9.82 -3.86
N ALA A 127 -1.20 9.93 -3.37
CA ALA A 127 -1.55 10.79 -2.24
C ALA A 127 -0.87 10.38 -0.94
N ASN A 128 -0.56 9.09 -0.77
CA ASN A 128 0.18 8.58 0.40
C ASN A 128 1.66 8.30 0.07
N ASP A 129 2.09 8.60 -1.16
CA ASP A 129 3.42 8.29 -1.70
C ASP A 129 3.94 6.90 -1.29
N VAL A 130 3.15 5.88 -1.60
CA VAL A 130 3.33 4.54 -1.05
C VAL A 130 4.69 3.94 -1.43
N HIS A 131 5.17 3.03 -0.59
CA HIS A 131 6.45 2.34 -0.78
C HIS A 131 6.26 0.81 -0.89
N GLY A 132 7.20 0.15 -1.56
CA GLY A 132 7.20 -1.31 -1.76
C GLY A 132 8.36 -2.02 -1.08
N LYS A 133 8.47 -3.33 -1.32
CA LYS A 133 9.62 -4.15 -0.88
C LYS A 133 10.95 -3.71 -1.53
N ASN A 134 10.89 -2.91 -2.59
CA ASN A 134 12.03 -2.43 -3.34
C ASN A 134 12.41 -0.97 -3.06
N HIS A 135 11.92 -0.38 -1.97
CA HIS A 135 12.15 1.04 -1.72
C HIS A 135 13.65 1.41 -1.71
N HIS A 136 14.53 0.51 -1.25
CA HIS A 136 15.97 0.75 -1.25
C HIS A 136 16.58 0.94 -2.64
N VAL A 137 15.95 0.42 -3.70
CA VAL A 137 16.42 0.56 -5.10
C VAL A 137 15.52 1.46 -5.95
N ALA A 138 14.21 1.46 -5.69
CA ALA A 138 13.22 2.16 -6.51
C ALA A 138 12.63 3.42 -5.85
N GLY A 139 12.84 3.59 -4.54
CA GLY A 139 12.20 4.63 -3.72
C GLY A 139 10.68 4.48 -3.65
N THR A 140 9.98 5.61 -3.60
CA THR A 140 8.52 5.68 -3.44
C THR A 140 7.78 5.67 -4.78
N PHE A 141 6.46 5.44 -4.75
CA PHE A 141 5.61 5.44 -5.94
C PHE A 141 5.67 6.76 -6.70
N GLY A 142 5.72 7.90 -6.00
CA GLY A 142 5.77 9.23 -6.58
C GLY A 142 6.97 9.48 -7.51
N ARG A 143 8.10 8.79 -7.29
CA ARG A 143 9.28 8.88 -8.17
C ARG A 143 9.02 8.39 -9.60
N HIS A 144 8.00 7.58 -9.78
CA HIS A 144 7.66 6.97 -11.08
C HIS A 144 6.45 7.62 -11.73
N VAL A 145 5.87 8.65 -11.10
CA VAL A 145 4.81 9.46 -11.69
C VAL A 145 5.44 10.48 -12.62
N ARG A 146 5.01 10.45 -13.88
CA ARG A 146 5.46 11.36 -14.92
C ARG A 146 4.63 12.64 -14.93
N ARG A 147 3.31 12.48 -14.87
CA ARG A 147 2.33 13.57 -14.88
C ARG A 147 1.07 13.17 -14.12
N LEU A 148 0.35 14.16 -13.61
CA LEU A 148 -1.00 13.99 -13.09
C LEU A 148 -1.83 15.23 -13.38
N GLU A 149 -3.15 15.08 -13.35
CA GLU A 149 -4.06 16.22 -13.36
C GLU A 149 -4.77 16.36 -12.03
N LEU A 150 -4.71 17.55 -11.47
CA LEU A 150 -5.27 17.94 -10.19
C LEU A 150 -6.42 18.92 -10.40
N LEU A 151 -7.59 18.58 -9.87
CA LEU A 151 -8.73 19.47 -9.78
C LEU A 151 -8.76 20.13 -8.40
N ARG A 152 -8.71 21.47 -8.40
CA ARG A 152 -8.71 22.32 -7.21
C ARG A 152 -10.12 22.74 -6.80
N SER A 153 -10.25 23.23 -5.57
CA SER A 153 -11.52 23.69 -5.00
C SER A 153 -12.12 24.93 -5.67
N ASP A 154 -11.29 25.69 -6.38
CA ASP A 154 -11.68 26.83 -7.22
C ASP A 154 -11.94 26.42 -8.68
N ALA A 155 -12.15 25.12 -8.93
CA ALA A 155 -12.36 24.50 -10.23
C ALA A 155 -11.17 24.61 -11.21
N ARG A 156 -10.01 25.10 -10.77
CA ARG A 156 -8.79 25.06 -11.61
C ARG A 156 -8.33 23.62 -11.82
N ARG A 157 -8.02 23.29 -13.06
CA ARG A 157 -7.36 22.04 -13.45
C ARG A 157 -5.89 22.33 -13.69
N ILE A 158 -5.02 21.62 -12.97
CA ILE A 158 -3.57 21.80 -13.03
C ILE A 158 -2.98 20.47 -13.48
N VAL A 159 -2.31 20.47 -14.63
CA VAL A 159 -1.46 19.35 -15.03
C VAL A 159 -0.07 19.62 -14.48
N CYS A 160 0.45 18.72 -13.66
CA CYS A 160 1.76 18.85 -13.05
C CYS A 160 2.57 17.55 -13.12
N GLY A 161 3.88 17.67 -12.97
CA GLY A 161 4.87 16.61 -13.01
C GLY A 161 6.21 17.14 -12.45
N PRO A 162 7.26 16.31 -12.42
CA PRO A 162 8.57 16.72 -11.90
C PRO A 162 9.16 17.94 -12.62
N ASP A 163 8.85 18.12 -13.90
CA ASP A 163 9.33 19.16 -14.81
C ASP A 163 8.26 20.18 -15.23
N LEU A 164 7.05 20.10 -14.66
CA LEU A 164 5.90 20.94 -14.99
C LEU A 164 5.10 21.26 -13.73
N GLU A 165 4.96 22.54 -13.36
CA GLU A 165 4.26 22.93 -12.12
C GLU A 165 4.80 22.13 -10.90
N ALA A 166 6.13 22.02 -10.81
CA ALA A 166 6.82 21.09 -9.92
C ALA A 166 6.47 21.27 -8.44
N GLU A 167 6.16 22.50 -8.01
CA GLU A 167 5.71 22.80 -6.66
C GLU A 167 4.34 22.15 -6.36
N TRP A 168 3.40 22.19 -7.31
CA TRP A 168 2.11 21.51 -7.19
C TRP A 168 2.27 20.00 -7.19
N PHE A 169 3.17 19.48 -8.01
CA PHE A 169 3.50 18.06 -8.02
C PHE A 169 4.05 17.61 -6.67
N ALA A 170 5.08 18.29 -6.16
CA ALA A 170 5.72 17.98 -4.88
C ALA A 170 4.76 18.10 -3.69
N ALA A 171 3.85 19.07 -3.70
CA ALA A 171 2.82 19.20 -2.67
C ALA A 171 1.74 18.10 -2.75
N THR A 172 1.49 17.54 -3.95
CA THR A 172 0.45 16.53 -4.18
C THR A 172 0.92 15.12 -3.88
N VAL A 173 2.15 14.76 -4.26
CA VAL A 173 2.77 13.48 -3.91
C VAL A 173 2.96 13.44 -2.38
N GLY A 174 2.34 12.46 -1.72
CA GLY A 174 2.31 12.39 -0.25
C GLY A 174 1.43 13.47 0.40
N GLY A 175 0.69 14.27 -0.39
CA GLY A 175 -0.14 15.38 0.07
C GLY A 175 -1.49 14.99 0.67
N LEU A 176 -1.76 13.69 0.83
CA LEU A 176 -2.96 13.13 1.47
C LEU A 176 -4.30 13.59 0.84
N GLY A 177 -4.28 14.03 -0.43
CA GLY A 177 -5.46 14.56 -1.12
C GLY A 177 -5.84 15.99 -0.73
N LEU A 178 -5.01 16.67 0.07
CA LEU A 178 -5.26 18.04 0.56
C LEU A 178 -4.94 19.12 -0.48
N THR A 179 -4.24 18.74 -1.55
CA THR A 179 -4.02 19.61 -2.71
C THR A 179 -5.14 19.53 -3.74
N GLY A 180 -6.15 18.68 -3.58
CA GLY A 180 -7.26 18.56 -4.51
C GLY A 180 -7.48 17.13 -5.00
N THR A 181 -8.40 16.97 -5.93
CA THR A 181 -8.76 15.66 -6.49
C THR A 181 -7.88 15.37 -7.70
N MET A 182 -7.09 14.30 -7.64
CA MET A 182 -6.43 13.77 -8.85
C MET A 182 -7.46 13.14 -9.77
N LEU A 183 -7.46 13.51 -11.05
CA LEU A 183 -8.38 12.96 -12.07
C LEU A 183 -7.74 11.78 -12.80
N TRP A 184 -6.49 11.94 -13.24
CA TRP A 184 -5.69 10.88 -13.84
C TRP A 184 -4.22 11.01 -13.42
N VAL A 185 -3.49 9.91 -13.55
CA VAL A 185 -2.06 9.80 -13.27
C VAL A 185 -1.40 9.04 -14.41
N GLU A 186 -0.25 9.54 -14.87
CA GLU A 186 0.65 8.90 -15.83
C GLU A 186 1.88 8.39 -15.10
N ILE A 187 2.21 7.11 -15.27
CA ILE A 187 3.34 6.44 -14.60
C ILE A 187 4.26 5.76 -15.61
N GLN A 188 5.54 5.67 -15.25
CA GLN A 188 6.51 4.81 -15.93
C GLN A 188 6.48 3.42 -15.29
N LEU A 189 6.24 2.38 -16.08
CA LEU A 189 6.32 0.99 -15.65
C LEU A 189 7.74 0.42 -15.80
N ILE A 190 8.00 -0.72 -15.17
CA ILE A 190 9.23 -1.49 -15.35
C ILE A 190 8.98 -2.72 -16.22
N PRO A 191 9.95 -3.11 -17.08
CA PRO A 191 9.82 -4.30 -17.90
C PRO A 191 9.98 -5.58 -17.05
N ILE A 192 9.23 -6.62 -17.41
CA ILE A 192 9.31 -7.96 -16.82
C ILE A 192 9.30 -9.02 -17.92
N ALA A 193 10.07 -10.08 -17.75
CA ALA A 193 10.07 -11.20 -18.68
C ALA A 193 8.80 -12.05 -18.55
N ASN A 194 8.34 -12.25 -17.31
CA ASN A 194 7.15 -13.03 -16.99
C ASN A 194 6.62 -12.67 -15.59
N ARG A 195 5.62 -13.41 -15.11
CA ARG A 195 4.96 -13.21 -13.81
C ARG A 195 5.76 -13.67 -12.59
N GLY A 196 6.92 -14.26 -12.80
CA GLY A 196 7.73 -14.93 -11.81
C GLY A 196 8.57 -13.97 -11.00
N ILE A 197 8.75 -14.33 -9.74
CA ILE A 197 9.73 -13.75 -8.83
C ILE A 197 10.62 -14.89 -8.35
N THR A 198 11.92 -14.74 -8.57
CA THR A 198 12.93 -15.64 -8.00
C THR A 198 13.22 -15.17 -6.59
N VAL A 199 12.89 -15.99 -5.60
CA VAL A 199 12.88 -15.64 -4.18
C VAL A 199 13.92 -16.46 -3.43
N ARG A 200 14.72 -15.78 -2.61
CA ARG A 200 15.57 -16.37 -1.57
C ARG A 200 14.98 -16.11 -0.20
N THR A 201 14.82 -17.16 0.61
CA THR A 201 14.37 -17.03 2.00
C THR A 201 15.46 -17.48 2.96
N THR A 202 15.94 -16.56 3.79
CA THR A 202 16.93 -16.81 4.84
C THR A 202 16.26 -16.67 6.20
N ARG A 203 16.42 -17.67 7.08
CA ARG A 203 15.99 -17.52 8.48
C ARG A 203 17.11 -16.86 9.27
N PHE A 204 16.75 -16.05 10.26
CA PHE A 204 17.70 -15.41 11.16
C PHE A 204 17.21 -15.47 12.60
N GLY A 205 18.15 -15.60 13.54
CA GLY A 205 17.91 -15.79 14.96
C GLY A 205 17.88 -14.52 15.79
N SER A 206 18.31 -13.37 15.26
CA SER A 206 18.37 -12.12 16.04
C SER A 206 18.22 -10.87 15.17
N LEU A 207 17.94 -9.73 15.82
CA LEU A 207 17.89 -8.42 15.16
C LEU A 207 19.24 -8.03 14.52
N SER A 208 20.36 -8.32 15.17
CA SER A 208 21.69 -8.01 14.62
C SER A 208 21.96 -8.80 13.32
N GLU A 209 21.58 -10.07 13.30
CA GLU A 209 21.67 -10.91 12.09
C GLU A 209 20.76 -10.40 10.96
N PHE A 210 19.62 -9.79 11.27
CA PHE A 210 18.80 -9.10 10.26
C PHE A 210 19.57 -7.96 9.58
N PHE A 211 20.26 -7.11 10.35
CA PHE A 211 21.03 -5.99 9.79
C PHE A 211 22.21 -6.47 8.94
N GLU A 212 22.89 -7.55 9.37
CA GLU A 212 23.94 -8.20 8.58
C GLU A 212 23.39 -8.68 7.23
N ILE A 213 22.31 -9.47 7.23
CA ILE A 213 21.70 -10.00 6.00
C ILE A 213 21.16 -8.88 5.11
N SER A 214 20.55 -7.83 5.69
CA SER A 214 20.01 -6.69 4.94
C SER A 214 21.11 -5.95 4.19
N LYS A 215 22.23 -5.67 4.88
CA LYS A 215 23.41 -5.03 4.30
C LYS A 215 24.02 -5.85 3.17
N GLU A 216 24.14 -7.17 3.35
CA GLU A 216 24.66 -8.07 2.31
C GLU A 216 23.72 -8.18 1.10
N SER A 217 22.41 -8.08 1.32
CA SER A 217 21.41 -8.29 0.27
C SER A 217 21.11 -7.04 -0.57
N GLY A 218 21.53 -5.85 -0.11
CA GLY A 218 21.12 -4.56 -0.70
C GLY A 218 21.54 -4.36 -2.17
N GLY A 219 22.62 -5.00 -2.63
CA GLY A 219 23.11 -4.89 -4.00
C GLY A 219 22.54 -5.94 -4.98
N ASP A 220 22.14 -7.10 -4.47
CA ASP A 220 21.82 -8.27 -5.31
C ASP A 220 20.32 -8.44 -5.57
N TYR A 221 19.47 -7.78 -4.76
CA TYR A 221 18.03 -7.99 -4.77
C TYR A 221 17.26 -6.69 -4.87
N ALA A 222 16.40 -6.61 -5.89
CA ALA A 222 15.45 -5.53 -6.08
C ALA A 222 14.43 -5.47 -4.95
N TYR A 223 13.96 -6.61 -4.43
CA TYR A 223 12.93 -6.68 -3.40
C TYR A 223 13.46 -7.31 -2.12
N THR A 224 13.33 -6.64 -0.98
CA THR A 224 13.65 -7.19 0.35
C THR A 224 12.51 -6.91 1.34
N VAL A 225 12.22 -7.88 2.19
CA VAL A 225 11.28 -7.73 3.30
C VAL A 225 11.57 -8.79 4.35
N SER A 226 11.39 -8.46 5.63
CA SER A 226 11.42 -9.45 6.70
C SER A 226 10.12 -9.53 7.46
N TRP A 227 9.75 -10.75 7.81
CA TRP A 227 8.81 -11.00 8.91
C TRP A 227 9.61 -11.27 10.17
N ILE A 228 9.19 -10.70 11.31
CA ILE A 228 9.85 -10.91 12.61
C ILE A 228 8.88 -11.37 13.69
N ASP A 229 9.41 -12.12 14.66
CA ASP A 229 8.71 -12.52 15.87
C ASP A 229 8.89 -11.45 16.97
N CYS A 230 7.92 -10.54 17.09
CA CYS A 230 7.93 -9.46 18.09
C CYS A 230 7.78 -9.94 19.55
N LEU A 231 7.45 -11.21 19.78
CA LEU A 231 7.38 -11.80 21.12
C LEU A 231 8.68 -12.49 21.54
N ALA A 232 9.65 -12.60 20.64
CA ALA A 232 10.96 -13.16 20.96
C ALA A 232 11.76 -12.21 21.87
N ARG A 233 12.54 -12.77 22.79
CA ARG A 233 13.27 -12.01 23.83
C ARG A 233 14.71 -12.47 23.98
N GLY A 234 15.52 -11.66 24.66
CA GLY A 234 16.91 -11.96 24.98
C GLY A 234 17.74 -12.13 23.70
N ALA A 235 18.57 -13.17 23.64
CA ALA A 235 19.41 -13.46 22.47
C ALA A 235 18.64 -13.69 21.16
N ASN A 236 17.33 -13.99 21.24
CA ASN A 236 16.49 -14.22 20.07
C ASN A 236 15.62 -13.01 19.68
N LEU A 237 15.81 -11.85 20.33
CA LEU A 237 15.01 -10.65 20.07
C LEU A 237 15.06 -10.32 18.57
N GLY A 238 13.89 -10.18 17.96
CA GLY A 238 13.75 -9.82 16.55
C GLY A 238 13.95 -10.96 15.55
N ARG A 239 14.16 -12.22 15.97
CA ARG A 239 14.30 -13.37 15.04
C ARG A 239 13.21 -13.40 13.96
N GLY A 240 13.51 -13.96 12.79
CA GLY A 240 12.58 -13.85 11.68
C GLY A 240 12.99 -14.59 10.41
N ARG A 241 12.37 -14.14 9.31
CA ARG A 241 12.60 -14.60 7.95
C ARG A 241 12.84 -13.41 7.05
N PHE A 242 14.00 -13.39 6.42
CA PHE A 242 14.36 -12.43 5.38
C PHE A 242 13.99 -13.02 4.02
N MET A 243 13.18 -12.30 3.26
CA MET A 243 12.78 -12.67 1.90
C MET A 243 13.36 -11.65 0.93
N ALA A 244 14.24 -12.12 0.06
CA ALA A 244 14.84 -11.34 -1.01
C ALA A 244 14.35 -11.86 -2.36
N GLY A 245 14.17 -11.01 -3.37
CA GLY A 245 13.79 -11.49 -4.70
C GLY A 245 14.00 -10.51 -5.83
N ASN A 246 13.95 -11.06 -7.04
CA ASN A 246 14.07 -10.37 -8.33
C ASN A 246 12.99 -10.88 -9.28
N HIS A 247 12.64 -10.09 -10.30
CA HIS A 247 11.83 -10.62 -11.41
C HIS A 247 12.58 -11.78 -12.07
N ALA A 248 11.86 -12.88 -12.29
CA ALA A 248 12.42 -14.11 -12.84
C ALA A 248 12.86 -13.91 -14.30
N SER A 249 13.89 -14.64 -14.70
CA SER A 249 14.35 -14.63 -16.10
C SER A 249 13.29 -15.27 -17.03
N PRO A 250 13.37 -15.06 -18.37
CA PRO A 250 12.45 -15.71 -19.31
C PRO A 250 12.40 -17.25 -19.20
N GLU A 251 13.51 -17.88 -18.82
CA GLU A 251 13.64 -19.33 -18.64
C GLU A 251 12.99 -19.82 -17.34
N GLU A 252 12.94 -18.97 -16.31
CA GLU A 252 12.37 -19.25 -15.01
C GLU A 252 10.85 -18.99 -14.99
N GLN A 253 10.06 -20.03 -15.29
CA GLN A 253 8.60 -19.89 -15.29
C GLN A 253 8.00 -20.17 -13.91
N PRO A 254 7.14 -19.27 -13.39
CA PRO A 254 6.45 -19.51 -12.14
C PRO A 254 5.39 -20.63 -12.29
N PRO A 255 5.05 -21.32 -11.20
CA PRO A 255 3.90 -22.21 -11.19
C PRO A 255 2.63 -21.45 -11.55
N ARG A 256 1.68 -22.13 -12.20
CA ARG A 256 0.38 -21.51 -12.54
C ARG A 256 -0.28 -20.92 -11.29
N PRO A 257 -0.78 -19.67 -11.36
CA PRO A 257 -1.42 -19.03 -10.23
C PRO A 257 -2.64 -19.85 -9.77
N ARG A 258 -2.72 -20.11 -8.46
CA ARG A 258 -3.85 -20.80 -7.84
C ARG A 258 -4.84 -19.78 -7.33
N SER A 259 -6.03 -19.70 -7.91
CA SER A 259 -7.08 -18.75 -7.52
C SER A 259 -7.87 -19.21 -6.28
N ARG A 260 -7.20 -19.45 -5.15
CA ARG A 260 -7.91 -19.69 -3.88
C ARG A 260 -7.99 -18.40 -3.08
N ARG A 261 -9.17 -17.79 -3.09
CA ARG A 261 -9.51 -16.65 -2.23
C ARG A 261 -10.36 -17.15 -1.06
N LEU A 262 -9.90 -16.87 0.16
CA LEU A 262 -10.66 -17.06 1.39
C LEU A 262 -11.31 -15.71 1.75
N ASP A 263 -12.48 -15.71 2.38
CA ASP A 263 -13.13 -14.47 2.86
C ASP A 263 -13.61 -14.68 4.30
N VAL A 264 -13.25 -13.74 5.17
CA VAL A 264 -13.67 -13.71 6.57
C VAL A 264 -15.01 -12.96 6.67
N PHE A 265 -16.09 -13.66 6.32
CA PHE A 265 -17.44 -13.07 6.25
C PHE A 265 -18.01 -12.66 7.61
N ILE A 266 -17.67 -13.37 8.69
CA ILE A 266 -18.17 -13.12 10.04
C ILE A 266 -17.00 -12.74 10.93
N ALA A 267 -17.07 -11.56 11.55
CA ALA A 267 -16.10 -11.17 12.57
C ALA A 267 -16.38 -11.97 13.85
N PRO A 268 -15.40 -12.69 14.42
CA PRO A 268 -15.59 -13.42 15.66
C PRO A 268 -15.93 -12.46 16.81
N PRO A 269 -16.72 -12.91 17.81
CA PRO A 269 -17.15 -12.06 18.93
C PRO A 269 -15.98 -11.59 19.81
N LEU A 270 -14.85 -12.30 19.74
CA LEU A 270 -13.59 -11.96 20.40
C LEU A 270 -12.45 -11.99 19.36
N SER A 271 -11.37 -11.25 19.61
CA SER A 271 -10.17 -11.30 18.78
C SER A 271 -9.56 -12.71 18.82
N VAL A 272 -9.30 -13.29 17.65
CA VAL A 272 -8.55 -14.55 17.53
C VAL A 272 -7.04 -14.30 17.69
N ILE A 273 -6.63 -13.03 17.55
CA ILE A 273 -5.27 -12.56 17.79
C ILE A 273 -5.13 -12.22 19.26
N ASN A 274 -4.40 -13.05 19.99
CA ASN A 274 -4.02 -12.85 21.37
C ASN A 274 -2.61 -13.41 21.59
N ARG A 275 -2.02 -13.13 22.76
CA ARG A 275 -0.64 -13.52 23.09
C ARG A 275 -0.35 -15.01 22.86
N TRP A 276 -1.29 -15.90 23.15
CA TRP A 276 -1.09 -17.34 23.00
C TRP A 276 -1.18 -17.80 21.56
N SER A 277 -2.18 -17.32 20.80
CA SER A 277 -2.33 -17.66 19.38
C SER A 277 -1.18 -17.12 18.55
N VAL A 278 -0.72 -15.89 18.82
CA VAL A 278 0.46 -15.29 18.17
C VAL A 278 1.73 -16.04 18.56
N ARG A 279 1.94 -16.38 19.84
CA ARG A 279 3.13 -17.16 20.25
C ARG A 279 3.21 -18.52 19.55
N LEU A 280 2.07 -19.22 19.44
CA LEU A 280 2.00 -20.50 18.72
C LEU A 280 2.27 -20.28 17.23
N PHE A 281 1.60 -19.31 16.60
CA PHE A 281 1.82 -19.00 15.20
C PHE A 281 3.27 -18.63 14.90
N ASN A 282 3.87 -17.71 15.66
CA ASN A 282 5.24 -17.27 15.45
C ASN A 282 6.23 -18.44 15.58
N ALA A 283 6.05 -19.31 16.57
CA ALA A 283 6.90 -20.49 16.74
C ALA A 283 6.79 -21.48 15.57
N VAL A 284 5.57 -21.72 15.08
CA VAL A 284 5.31 -22.60 13.92
C VAL A 284 5.86 -21.96 12.66
N TYR A 285 5.52 -20.70 12.38
CA TYR A 285 5.92 -19.99 11.17
C TYR A 285 7.42 -19.81 11.10
N HIS A 286 8.11 -19.50 12.20
CA HIS A 286 9.58 -19.43 12.23
C HIS A 286 10.22 -20.79 11.90
N ARG A 287 9.69 -21.91 12.41
CA ARG A 287 10.26 -23.26 12.22
C ARG A 287 9.84 -23.95 10.92
N ALA A 288 8.70 -23.58 10.34
CA ALA A 288 8.12 -24.25 9.17
C ALA A 288 9.11 -24.31 8.00
N PRO A 289 9.31 -25.43 7.30
CA PRO A 289 10.21 -25.47 6.14
C PRO A 289 9.81 -24.40 5.11
N ALA A 290 10.80 -23.64 4.62
CA ALA A 290 10.64 -22.83 3.42
C ALA A 290 11.78 -23.21 2.47
N ALA A 291 11.47 -23.26 1.18
CA ALA A 291 12.49 -23.42 0.17
C ALA A 291 13.47 -22.24 0.28
N ALA A 292 14.77 -22.54 0.39
CA ALA A 292 15.80 -21.51 0.43
C ALA A 292 15.78 -20.68 -0.86
N HIS A 293 15.43 -21.32 -1.98
CA HIS A 293 15.29 -20.72 -3.30
C HIS A 293 14.04 -21.26 -4.01
N ALA A 294 13.23 -20.40 -4.60
CA ALA A 294 12.06 -20.80 -5.38
C ALA A 294 11.65 -19.71 -6.38
N VAL A 295 11.05 -20.13 -7.51
CA VAL A 295 10.33 -19.24 -8.42
C VAL A 295 8.84 -19.29 -8.06
N VAL A 296 8.25 -18.13 -7.75
CA VAL A 296 6.84 -18.00 -7.38
C VAL A 296 6.14 -16.98 -8.26
N ASP A 297 4.82 -17.04 -8.38
CA ASP A 297 4.07 -15.95 -9.01
C ASP A 297 4.17 -14.68 -8.15
N TYR A 298 4.14 -13.50 -8.77
CA TYR A 298 4.24 -12.23 -8.04
C TYR A 298 3.11 -12.05 -7.02
N GLU A 299 1.92 -12.61 -7.25
CA GLU A 299 0.77 -12.39 -6.36
C GLU A 299 1.05 -12.83 -4.91
N PRO A 300 1.40 -14.09 -4.61
CA PRO A 300 1.74 -14.51 -3.26
C PRO A 300 3.01 -13.85 -2.71
N PHE A 301 3.92 -13.39 -3.57
CA PHE A 301 5.10 -12.67 -3.13
C PHE A 301 4.75 -11.27 -2.62
N PHE A 302 4.06 -10.44 -3.41
CA PHE A 302 3.73 -9.06 -3.04
C PHE A 302 2.50 -8.94 -2.15
N TYR A 303 1.50 -9.80 -2.35
CA TYR A 303 0.17 -9.68 -1.73
C TYR A 303 -0.26 -10.95 -0.98
N PRO A 304 0.56 -11.49 -0.07
CA PRO A 304 0.23 -12.73 0.65
C PRO A 304 -1.10 -12.65 1.41
N LEU A 305 -1.50 -11.45 1.85
CA LEU A 305 -2.74 -11.20 2.59
C LEU A 305 -3.95 -10.97 1.68
N ASP A 306 -3.76 -10.63 0.40
CA ASP A 306 -4.88 -10.39 -0.53
C ASP A 306 -5.62 -11.68 -0.90
N ALA A 307 -5.01 -12.85 -0.64
CA ALA A 307 -5.69 -14.15 -0.73
C ALA A 307 -6.77 -14.32 0.36
N VAL A 308 -6.72 -13.54 1.44
CA VAL A 308 -7.70 -13.56 2.53
C VAL A 308 -8.45 -12.22 2.56
N SER A 309 -9.60 -12.19 1.89
CA SER A 309 -10.50 -11.04 1.90
C SER A 309 -10.96 -10.72 3.33
N ARG A 310 -10.95 -9.43 3.67
CA ARG A 310 -11.40 -8.88 4.97
C ARG A 310 -10.73 -9.52 6.19
N TRP A 311 -9.45 -9.89 6.06
CA TRP A 311 -8.65 -10.41 7.17
C TRP A 311 -8.63 -9.49 8.39
N ASN A 312 -8.79 -8.17 8.23
CA ASN A 312 -8.96 -7.20 9.32
C ASN A 312 -10.13 -7.51 10.30
N ARG A 313 -11.02 -8.45 9.95
CA ARG A 313 -12.09 -8.92 10.83
C ARG A 313 -11.61 -9.89 11.91
N ILE A 314 -10.46 -10.56 11.74
CA ILE A 314 -9.93 -11.52 12.72
C ILE A 314 -9.54 -10.87 14.06
N TYR A 315 -9.29 -9.56 14.07
CA TYR A 315 -9.04 -8.74 15.26
C TYR A 315 -10.31 -8.44 16.08
N GLY A 316 -11.47 -8.96 15.65
CA GLY A 316 -12.74 -8.80 16.36
C GLY A 316 -13.43 -7.45 16.10
N PRO A 317 -14.46 -7.10 16.89
CA PRO A 317 -15.33 -5.94 16.61
C PRO A 317 -14.70 -4.58 16.93
N ARG A 318 -13.68 -4.54 17.80
CA ARG A 318 -13.00 -3.30 18.22
C ARG A 318 -11.98 -2.78 17.20
N GLY A 319 -11.65 -3.57 16.18
CA GLY A 319 -10.60 -3.23 15.22
C GLY A 319 -9.20 -3.44 15.80
N PHE A 320 -8.22 -2.76 15.21
CA PHE A 320 -6.81 -2.82 15.61
C PHE A 320 -6.10 -1.50 15.24
N PHE A 321 -4.97 -1.24 15.88
CA PHE A 321 -4.12 -0.09 15.60
C PHE A 321 -2.91 -0.56 14.82
N GLN A 322 -2.79 -0.12 13.57
CA GLN A 322 -1.53 -0.29 12.86
C GLN A 322 -0.56 0.81 13.31
N PHE A 323 0.65 0.40 13.67
CA PHE A 323 1.78 1.28 13.92
C PHE A 323 2.86 1.03 12.88
N GLN A 324 3.37 2.11 12.27
CA GLN A 324 4.53 2.07 11.41
C GLN A 324 5.44 3.26 11.69
N CYS A 325 6.74 3.00 11.77
CA CYS A 325 7.75 4.03 11.92
C CYS A 325 8.96 3.75 11.01
N VAL A 326 9.78 4.78 10.83
CA VAL A 326 11.13 4.70 10.28
C VAL A 326 12.04 5.48 11.22
N VAL A 327 13.25 4.97 11.46
CA VAL A 327 14.26 5.63 12.29
C VAL A 327 15.53 5.87 11.46
N PRO A 328 16.33 6.90 11.80
CA PRO A 328 17.59 7.17 11.11
C PRO A 328 18.56 5.98 11.17
N PRO A 329 19.38 5.73 10.14
CA PRO A 329 20.28 4.58 10.09
C PRO A 329 21.29 4.56 11.25
N GLU A 330 21.73 5.74 11.71
CA GLU A 330 22.79 5.89 12.71
C GLU A 330 22.43 5.29 14.08
N VAL A 331 21.14 5.26 14.39
CA VAL A 331 20.58 4.69 15.63
C VAL A 331 19.66 3.51 15.34
N GLY A 332 19.69 2.99 14.11
CA GLY A 332 18.67 2.09 13.58
C GLY A 332 18.53 0.80 14.38
N GLU A 333 19.64 0.13 14.67
CA GLU A 333 19.61 -1.13 15.42
C GLU A 333 19.17 -0.93 16.88
N ASP A 334 19.72 0.07 17.56
CA ASP A 334 19.40 0.35 18.96
C ASP A 334 17.94 0.78 19.14
N ALA A 335 17.43 1.63 18.25
CA ALA A 335 16.03 2.05 18.28
C ALA A 335 15.07 0.87 18.00
N MET A 336 15.39 0.00 17.04
CA MET A 336 14.59 -1.20 16.76
C MET A 336 14.63 -2.18 17.93
N ARG A 337 15.78 -2.33 18.58
CA ARG A 337 15.95 -3.16 19.79
C ARG A 337 15.07 -2.66 20.93
N GLU A 338 15.06 -1.36 21.18
CA GLU A 338 14.23 -0.74 22.21
C GLU A 338 12.73 -0.93 21.89
N LEU A 339 12.31 -0.61 20.66
CA LEU A 339 10.92 -0.78 20.23
C LEU A 339 10.43 -2.22 20.42
N LEU A 340 11.19 -3.21 19.95
CA LEU A 340 10.82 -4.63 20.09
C LEU A 340 10.82 -5.10 21.54
N THR A 341 11.71 -4.56 22.38
CA THR A 341 11.74 -4.86 23.82
C THR A 341 10.47 -4.34 24.50
N GLN A 342 10.10 -3.08 24.25
CA GLN A 342 8.88 -2.47 24.79
C GLN A 342 7.61 -3.23 24.35
N ILE A 343 7.49 -3.55 23.06
CA ILE A 343 6.38 -4.36 22.51
C ILE A 343 6.31 -5.71 23.24
N GLY A 344 7.46 -6.38 23.35
CA GLY A 344 7.57 -7.65 24.02
C GLY A 344 7.14 -7.60 25.48
N ASP A 345 7.53 -6.56 26.22
CA ASP A 345 7.25 -6.36 27.64
C ASP A 345 5.79 -6.01 27.95
N HIS A 346 5.17 -5.17 27.11
CA HIS A 346 3.74 -4.89 27.19
C HIS A 346 2.86 -6.08 26.73
N GLY A 347 3.46 -7.09 26.10
CA GLY A 347 2.75 -8.29 25.65
C GLY A 347 1.79 -8.01 24.49
N GLU A 348 1.99 -6.89 23.80
CA GLU A 348 1.25 -6.51 22.60
C GLU A 348 1.65 -7.46 21.48
N ALA A 349 0.73 -8.37 21.17
CA ALA A 349 1.00 -9.48 20.27
C ALA A 349 0.50 -9.15 18.87
N SER A 350 1.44 -8.97 17.93
CA SER A 350 1.13 -8.76 16.53
C SER A 350 1.53 -9.95 15.67
N PHE A 351 0.62 -10.39 14.80
CA PHE A 351 0.82 -11.54 13.91
C PHE A 351 1.67 -11.17 12.68
N LEU A 352 1.53 -9.92 12.22
CA LEU A 352 2.21 -9.37 11.06
C LEU A 352 3.14 -8.26 11.51
N VAL A 353 4.40 -8.61 11.74
CA VAL A 353 5.43 -7.62 12.00
C VAL A 353 6.41 -7.63 10.83
N VAL A 354 6.48 -6.51 10.15
CA VAL A 354 7.32 -6.31 8.98
C VAL A 354 8.48 -5.40 9.37
N LEU A 355 9.70 -5.88 9.12
CA LEU A 355 10.93 -5.13 9.25
C LEU A 355 11.64 -5.10 7.90
N LYS A 356 12.08 -3.92 7.46
CA LYS A 356 12.91 -3.75 6.26
C LYS A 356 13.73 -2.47 6.35
N GLU A 357 14.66 -2.28 5.43
CA GLU A 357 15.42 -1.04 5.32
C GLU A 357 14.94 -0.20 4.13
N PHE A 358 14.71 1.08 4.37
CA PHE A 358 14.56 2.05 3.32
C PHE A 358 15.93 2.57 2.88
N GLY A 359 16.14 2.69 1.57
CA GLY A 359 17.29 3.38 1.00
C GLY A 359 17.17 4.91 1.05
N ASP A 360 18.14 5.56 0.42
CA ASP A 360 18.39 7.01 0.48
C ASP A 360 17.81 7.79 -0.70
N LEU A 361 17.12 7.12 -1.64
CA LEU A 361 16.48 7.75 -2.78
C LEU A 361 15.39 8.74 -2.33
N PRO A 362 15.53 10.05 -2.64
CA PRO A 362 14.59 11.05 -2.17
C PRO A 362 13.23 10.91 -2.85
N SER A 363 12.16 11.07 -2.10
CA SER A 363 10.82 11.25 -2.69
C SER A 363 10.67 12.66 -3.26
N PRO A 364 9.91 12.84 -4.36
CA PRO A 364 9.51 14.17 -4.81
C PRO A 364 8.45 14.83 -3.92
N GLY A 365 7.80 14.08 -3.02
CA GLY A 365 6.72 14.56 -2.17
C GLY A 365 7.19 15.31 -0.92
N LEU A 366 6.62 16.49 -0.64
CA LEU A 366 6.99 17.32 0.52
C LEU A 366 6.72 16.65 1.87
N LEU A 367 5.65 15.85 1.95
CA LEU A 367 5.21 15.16 3.16
C LEU A 367 5.44 13.64 3.09
N SER A 368 6.36 13.20 2.24
CA SER A 368 6.64 11.77 2.08
C SER A 368 7.12 11.14 3.40
N PHE A 369 6.60 9.95 3.68
CA PHE A 369 6.91 9.20 4.90
C PHE A 369 8.31 8.53 4.85
N PRO A 370 8.68 7.81 3.77
CA PRO A 370 9.96 7.12 3.73
C PRO A 370 11.17 8.04 3.79
N ARG A 371 12.16 7.60 4.56
CA ARG A 371 13.50 8.20 4.72
C ARG A 371 14.48 7.04 4.87
N ALA A 372 15.77 7.27 4.66
CA ALA A 372 16.77 6.23 4.85
C ALA A 372 16.71 5.65 6.27
N GLY A 373 16.85 4.32 6.38
CA GLY A 373 16.93 3.62 7.67
C GLY A 373 15.89 2.52 7.85
N PRO A 374 15.96 1.78 8.97
CA PRO A 374 15.04 0.67 9.22
C PRO A 374 13.63 1.17 9.51
N THR A 375 12.65 0.45 8.96
CA THR A 375 11.22 0.68 9.17
C THR A 375 10.55 -0.57 9.74
N LEU A 376 9.74 -0.35 10.77
CA LEU A 376 8.99 -1.38 11.46
C LEU A 376 7.50 -1.08 11.31
N ALA A 377 6.72 -2.08 10.90
CA ALA A 377 5.27 -2.03 10.87
C ALA A 377 4.68 -3.21 11.65
N LEU A 378 3.67 -2.95 12.48
CA LEU A 378 2.91 -3.96 13.23
C LEU A 378 1.44 -3.54 13.40
N ASP A 379 0.59 -4.54 13.61
CA ASP A 379 -0.86 -4.42 13.85
C ASP A 379 -1.27 -4.67 15.30
#